data_AF-A0A1V3PTK9-F1
#
_entry.id   AF-A0A1V3PTK9-F1
#
_cell.length_a   1.000
_cell.length_b   1.000
_cell.length_c   1.000
_cell.angle_alpha   90.00
_cell.angle_beta   90.00
_cell.angle_gamma   90.00
#
_symmetry.space_group_name_H-M   'P 1'
#
loop_
_entity.id
_entity.type
_entity.pdbx_description
1 polymer ?
#
loop_
_entity_poly.entity_id
_entity_poly.type
_entity_poly.pdbx_seq_one_letter_code
_entity_poly.pdbx_strand_id
1 'polypeptide(L)'
;MSPQDKRKKLTVALVNLPPHMRDKLAELKAEGETDRARPDLLWFLLLRSSATHGKSSGWNRFRDDDAFRELVSYHALAPLNRPERIGRILASLQTAKVRMPTVKAPRLAFNFELISGLGGVEAASIHMLNLPDRHSKFDFMTSFAGIGEKYGRNIWMDIYDPHFRDTIAVDVRLRNLAVGLGHTETSYDSREHFFRDIARDCDLEAWELDRLLYHYEKHFLRIVETG
;
A
#
# COMPACT_ATOMS: atom_id res chain seq x y z
N MET A 1 29.06 -12.16 -9.60
CA MET A 1 29.01 -11.60 -8.23
C MET A 1 28.30 -12.56 -7.29
N SER A 2 28.85 -12.84 -6.11
CA SER A 2 28.18 -13.70 -5.12
C SER A 2 26.97 -12.99 -4.50
N PRO A 3 26.00 -13.72 -3.91
CA PRO A 3 24.90 -13.09 -3.18
C PRO A 3 25.35 -12.14 -2.06
N GLN A 4 26.44 -12.50 -1.36
CA GLN A 4 27.03 -11.68 -0.29
C GLN A 4 27.56 -10.35 -0.83
N ASP A 5 28.25 -10.38 -1.97
CA ASP A 5 28.74 -9.15 -2.62
C ASP A 5 27.58 -8.24 -3.04
N LYS A 6 26.49 -8.81 -3.57
CA LYS A 6 25.29 -8.05 -3.95
C LYS A 6 24.64 -7.39 -2.74
N ARG A 7 24.50 -8.12 -1.63
CA ARG A 7 24.00 -7.56 -0.36
C ARG A 7 24.88 -6.43 0.12
N LYS A 8 26.21 -6.61 0.12
CA LYS A 8 27.17 -5.57 0.51
C LYS A 8 27.01 -4.30 -0.34
N LYS A 9 26.90 -4.43 -1.67
CA LYS A 9 26.68 -3.28 -2.56
C LYS A 9 25.36 -2.57 -2.29
N LEU A 10 24.28 -3.33 -2.08
CA LEU A 10 22.97 -2.77 -1.72
C LEU A 10 23.05 -1.99 -0.40
N THR A 11 23.62 -2.58 0.65
CA THR A 11 23.82 -1.92 1.96
C THR A 11 24.63 -0.63 1.81
N VAL A 12 25.74 -0.64 1.06
CA VAL A 12 26.54 0.58 0.83
C VAL A 12 25.71 1.68 0.15
N ALA A 13 24.88 1.32 -0.84
CA ALA A 13 24.01 2.29 -1.51
C ALA A 13 22.90 2.84 -0.59
N LEU A 14 22.33 1.98 0.27
CA LEU A 14 21.30 2.37 1.24
C LEU A 14 21.84 3.21 2.40
N VAL A 15 23.10 3.03 2.80
CA VAL A 15 23.74 3.91 3.80
C VAL A 15 24.05 5.28 3.18
N ASN A 16 24.42 5.31 1.90
CA ASN A 16 24.81 6.52 1.18
C ASN A 16 23.67 7.09 0.31
N LEU A 17 22.44 7.18 0.84
CA LEU A 17 21.30 7.69 0.09
C LEU A 17 21.54 9.11 -0.43
N PRO A 18 21.38 9.34 -1.74
CA PRO A 18 21.38 10.68 -2.31
C PRO A 18 20.30 11.57 -1.67
N PRO A 19 20.51 12.90 -1.58
CA PRO A 19 19.55 13.82 -0.99
C PRO A 19 18.12 13.67 -1.52
N HIS A 20 17.95 13.58 -2.85
CA HIS A 20 16.62 13.44 -3.46
C HIS A 20 15.84 12.18 -3.03
N MET A 21 16.52 11.10 -2.61
CA MET A 21 15.84 9.90 -2.09
C MET A 21 15.37 10.13 -0.65
N ARG A 22 16.16 10.84 0.16
CA ARG A 22 15.79 11.23 1.53
C ARG A 22 14.62 12.23 1.50
N ASP A 23 14.68 13.21 0.61
CA ASP A 23 13.60 14.17 0.41
C ASP A 23 12.30 13.46 0.02
N LYS A 24 12.40 12.45 -0.88
CA LYS A 24 11.23 11.65 -1.25
C LYS A 24 10.66 10.85 -0.08
N LEU A 25 11.51 10.29 0.78
CA LEU A 25 11.02 9.61 2.00
C LEU A 25 10.30 10.57 2.93
N ALA A 26 10.84 11.77 3.16
CA ALA A 26 10.20 12.79 3.97
C ALA A 26 8.84 13.22 3.39
N GLU A 27 8.76 13.42 2.07
CA GLU A 27 7.52 13.70 1.35
C GLU A 27 6.48 12.59 1.56
N LEU A 28 6.87 11.31 1.38
CA LEU A 28 5.96 10.17 1.55
C LEU A 28 5.47 10.02 3.00
N LYS A 29 6.30 10.32 3.99
CA LYS A 29 5.91 10.33 5.41
C LYS A 29 4.86 11.41 5.68
N ALA A 30 5.11 12.63 5.19
CA ALA A 30 4.19 13.76 5.35
C ALA A 30 2.87 13.54 4.60
N GLU A 31 2.90 12.97 3.39
CA GLU A 31 1.71 12.55 2.65
C GLU A 31 0.90 11.52 3.44
N GLY A 32 1.55 10.49 3.99
CA GLY A 32 0.89 9.46 4.78
C GLY A 32 0.23 10.01 6.04
N GLU A 33 0.90 10.93 6.75
CA GLU A 33 0.34 11.61 7.92
C GLU A 33 -0.84 12.51 7.55
N THR A 34 -0.77 13.19 6.40
CA THR A 34 -1.86 14.01 5.87
C THR A 34 -3.07 13.15 5.53
N ASP A 35 -2.86 12.02 4.81
CA ASP A 35 -3.92 11.07 4.50
C ASP A 35 -4.55 10.51 5.78
N ARG A 36 -3.74 10.21 6.80
CA ARG A 36 -4.23 9.67 8.09
C ARG A 36 -5.21 10.60 8.81
N ALA A 37 -5.19 11.91 8.55
CA ALA A 37 -6.10 12.88 9.15
C ALA A 37 -7.49 12.94 8.47
N ARG A 38 -7.72 12.20 7.39
CA ARG A 38 -8.99 12.24 6.65
C ARG A 38 -10.16 11.67 7.47
N PRO A 39 -11.34 12.33 7.46
CA PRO A 39 -12.54 11.79 8.11
C PRO A 39 -13.08 10.55 7.37
N ASP A 40 -12.85 10.45 6.06
CA ASP A 40 -13.27 9.33 5.21
C ASP A 40 -12.16 8.28 4.97
N LEU A 41 -11.13 8.27 5.82
CA LEU A 41 -9.87 7.55 5.62
C LEU A 41 -10.05 6.10 5.14
N LEU A 42 -10.89 5.32 5.83
CA LEU A 42 -11.07 3.91 5.48
C LEU A 42 -11.60 3.75 4.05
N TRP A 43 -12.59 4.54 3.65
CA TRP A 43 -13.13 4.50 2.30
C TRP A 43 -12.09 4.94 1.26
N PHE A 44 -11.37 6.02 1.55
CA PHE A 44 -10.27 6.51 0.72
C PHE A 44 -9.21 5.42 0.48
N LEU A 45 -8.78 4.70 1.52
CA LEU A 45 -7.78 3.63 1.41
C LEU A 45 -8.28 2.43 0.62
N LEU A 46 -9.55 2.05 0.76
CA LEU A 46 -10.16 0.96 -0.02
C LEU A 46 -10.27 1.30 -1.50
N LEU A 47 -10.61 2.55 -1.83
CA LEU A 47 -10.59 3.06 -3.20
C LEU A 47 -9.17 3.05 -3.76
N ARG A 48 -8.18 3.58 -3.03
CA ARG A 48 -6.76 3.61 -3.42
C ARG A 48 -6.21 2.21 -3.66
N SER A 49 -6.45 1.29 -2.73
CA SER A 49 -6.04 -0.12 -2.86
C SER A 49 -6.69 -0.77 -4.08
N SER A 50 -8.00 -0.56 -4.29
CA SER A 50 -8.70 -1.08 -5.46
C SER A 50 -8.17 -0.51 -6.76
N ALA A 51 -7.85 0.79 -6.81
CA ALA A 51 -7.33 1.46 -8.00
C ALA A 51 -5.91 0.98 -8.37
N THR A 52 -5.07 0.72 -7.36
CA THR A 52 -3.68 0.26 -7.56
C THR A 52 -3.55 -1.25 -7.78
N HIS A 53 -4.56 -2.04 -7.39
CA HIS A 53 -4.52 -3.49 -7.51
C HIS A 53 -4.31 -3.94 -8.97
N GLY A 54 -3.11 -4.45 -9.24
CA GLY A 54 -2.71 -5.01 -10.53
C GLY A 54 -2.05 -4.02 -11.48
N LYS A 55 -2.18 -2.70 -11.25
CA LYS A 55 -1.43 -1.64 -11.95
C LYS A 55 -1.60 -0.30 -11.21
N SER A 56 -0.52 0.31 -10.74
CA SER A 56 -0.55 1.58 -10.00
C SER A 56 -1.07 2.76 -10.82
N SER A 57 -0.99 2.73 -12.15
CA SER A 57 -1.45 3.83 -13.01
C SER A 57 -2.94 4.16 -12.90
N GLY A 58 -3.76 3.23 -12.41
CA GLY A 58 -5.18 3.47 -12.18
C GLY A 58 -5.44 4.53 -11.10
N TRP A 59 -4.53 4.67 -10.14
CA TRP A 59 -4.66 5.63 -9.05
C TRP A 59 -4.42 7.08 -9.48
N ASN A 60 -3.52 7.32 -10.43
CA ASN A 60 -3.18 8.69 -10.86
C ASN A 60 -4.44 9.47 -11.29
N ARG A 61 -5.39 8.82 -12.00
CA ARG A 61 -6.65 9.48 -12.36
C ARG A 61 -7.57 9.76 -11.18
N PHE A 62 -7.60 8.90 -10.16
CA PHE A 62 -8.35 9.17 -8.94
C PHE A 62 -7.72 10.31 -8.12
N ARG A 63 -6.39 10.38 -8.10
CA ARG A 63 -5.65 11.40 -7.35
C ARG A 63 -5.74 12.78 -8.00
N ASP A 64 -5.78 12.85 -9.33
CA ASP A 64 -5.63 14.12 -10.05
C ASP A 64 -7.01 14.74 -10.47
N ASP A 65 -8.14 14.08 -10.19
CA ASP A 65 -9.49 14.54 -10.58
C ASP A 65 -10.47 14.54 -9.39
N ASP A 66 -10.71 15.73 -8.85
CA ASP A 66 -11.58 15.97 -7.68
C ASP A 66 -13.05 15.65 -7.98
N ALA A 67 -13.54 16.02 -9.16
CA ALA A 67 -14.92 15.74 -9.57
C ALA A 67 -15.16 14.23 -9.66
N PHE A 68 -14.16 13.50 -10.13
CA PHE A 68 -14.20 12.06 -10.19
C PHE A 68 -14.15 11.38 -8.81
N ARG A 69 -13.38 11.92 -7.85
CA ARG A 69 -13.42 11.45 -6.45
C ARG A 69 -14.78 11.69 -5.80
N GLU A 70 -15.42 12.82 -6.12
CA GLU A 70 -16.74 13.11 -5.56
C GLU A 70 -17.80 12.11 -6.04
N LEU A 71 -17.75 11.67 -7.30
CA LEU A 71 -18.71 10.70 -7.85
C LEU A 71 -18.70 9.34 -7.15
N VAL A 72 -17.59 9.00 -6.50
CA VAL A 72 -17.39 7.75 -5.75
C VAL A 72 -17.11 8.00 -4.27
N SER A 73 -17.39 9.21 -3.77
CA SER A 73 -17.30 9.53 -2.35
C SER A 73 -18.30 8.67 -1.57
N TYR A 74 -18.01 8.41 -0.29
CA TYR A 74 -18.92 7.61 0.53
C TYR A 74 -20.32 8.26 0.59
N HIS A 75 -20.38 9.58 0.74
CA HIS A 75 -21.62 10.34 0.81
C HIS A 75 -22.39 10.31 -0.52
N ALA A 76 -21.71 10.42 -1.67
CA ALA A 76 -22.36 10.33 -2.98
C ALA A 76 -22.95 8.94 -3.27
N LEU A 77 -22.39 7.88 -2.68
CA LEU A 77 -22.82 6.49 -2.85
C LEU A 77 -23.87 6.04 -1.81
N ALA A 78 -23.97 6.75 -0.68
CA ALA A 78 -24.93 6.46 0.39
C ALA A 78 -26.41 6.45 -0.03
N PRO A 79 -26.92 7.40 -0.83
CA PRO A 79 -28.33 7.39 -1.22
C PRO A 79 -28.69 6.31 -2.24
N LEU A 80 -27.69 5.64 -2.84
CA LEU A 80 -27.89 4.63 -3.87
C LEU A 80 -28.17 3.26 -3.25
N ASN A 81 -29.09 2.51 -3.86
CA ASN A 81 -29.23 1.09 -3.56
C ASN A 81 -28.02 0.30 -4.08
N ARG A 82 -27.88 -0.97 -3.66
CA ARG A 82 -26.69 -1.78 -3.99
C ARG A 82 -26.45 -1.91 -5.51
N PRO A 83 -27.44 -2.28 -6.35
CA PRO A 83 -27.25 -2.32 -7.80
C PRO A 83 -26.78 -0.98 -8.41
N GLU A 84 -27.40 0.13 -8.02
CA GLU A 84 -27.02 1.48 -8.48
C GLU A 84 -25.59 1.84 -8.06
N ARG A 85 -25.23 1.53 -6.81
CA ARG A 85 -23.89 1.75 -6.27
C ARG A 85 -22.85 0.96 -7.07
N ILE A 86 -23.11 -0.32 -7.35
CA ILE A 86 -22.24 -1.14 -8.21
C ILE A 86 -22.09 -0.50 -9.58
N GLY A 87 -23.21 -0.07 -10.20
CA GLY A 87 -23.19 0.60 -11.51
C GLY A 87 -22.35 1.87 -11.51
N ARG A 88 -22.53 2.74 -10.50
CA ARG A 88 -21.76 3.98 -10.33
C ARG A 88 -20.27 3.71 -10.16
N ILE A 89 -19.90 2.78 -9.28
CA ILE A 89 -18.49 2.41 -9.06
C ILE A 89 -17.90 1.80 -10.33
N LEU A 90 -18.61 0.89 -11.00
CA LEU A 90 -18.15 0.24 -12.22
C LEU A 90 -17.85 1.26 -13.32
N ALA A 91 -18.80 2.15 -13.62
CA ALA A 91 -18.62 3.20 -14.62
C ALA A 91 -17.42 4.09 -14.28
N SER A 92 -17.26 4.45 -13.01
CA SER A 92 -16.13 5.25 -12.56
C SER A 92 -14.80 4.51 -12.78
N LEU A 93 -14.68 3.27 -12.29
CA LEU A 93 -13.47 2.46 -12.47
C LEU A 93 -13.11 2.25 -13.96
N GLN A 94 -14.11 2.10 -14.84
CA GLN A 94 -13.89 2.01 -16.29
C GLN A 94 -13.34 3.31 -16.87
N THR A 95 -13.91 4.46 -16.50
CA THR A 95 -13.45 5.80 -16.92
C THR A 95 -12.01 6.07 -16.45
N ALA A 96 -11.67 5.66 -15.23
CA ALA A 96 -10.31 5.71 -14.70
C ALA A 96 -9.37 4.65 -15.31
N LYS A 97 -9.88 3.76 -16.18
CA LYS A 97 -9.14 2.65 -16.79
C LYS A 97 -8.50 1.73 -15.74
N VAL A 98 -9.17 1.56 -14.59
CA VAL A 98 -8.75 0.62 -13.56
C VAL A 98 -8.92 -0.81 -14.08
N ARG A 99 -7.91 -1.64 -13.86
CA ARG A 99 -7.93 -3.06 -14.24
C ARG A 99 -9.00 -3.83 -13.45
N MET A 100 -9.69 -4.76 -14.12
CA MET A 100 -10.75 -5.62 -13.55
C MET A 100 -11.89 -4.85 -12.86
N PRO A 101 -12.48 -3.84 -13.53
CA PRO A 101 -13.48 -2.99 -12.89
C PRO A 101 -14.76 -3.77 -12.54
N THR A 102 -15.13 -4.77 -13.35
CA THR A 102 -16.27 -5.69 -13.12
C THR A 102 -16.12 -6.56 -11.87
N VAL A 103 -14.89 -6.87 -11.45
CA VAL A 103 -14.61 -7.62 -10.22
C VAL A 103 -14.53 -6.69 -9.02
N LYS A 104 -13.97 -5.50 -9.19
CA LYS A 104 -13.71 -4.55 -8.09
C LYS A 104 -14.96 -3.79 -7.66
N ALA A 105 -15.83 -3.42 -8.59
CA ALA A 105 -17.06 -2.70 -8.27
C ALA A 105 -17.96 -3.43 -7.26
N PRO A 106 -18.31 -4.73 -7.45
CA PRO A 106 -19.12 -5.44 -6.46
C PRO A 106 -18.41 -5.61 -5.10
N ARG A 107 -17.07 -5.74 -5.08
CA ARG A 107 -16.30 -5.79 -3.82
C ARG A 107 -16.33 -4.47 -3.06
N LEU A 108 -16.14 -3.35 -3.75
CA LEU A 108 -16.24 -2.02 -3.15
C LEU A 108 -17.67 -1.73 -2.65
N ALA A 109 -18.69 -2.14 -3.39
CA ALA A 109 -20.08 -2.00 -2.94
C ALA A 109 -20.37 -2.85 -1.69
N PHE A 110 -19.80 -4.04 -1.57
CA PHE A 110 -19.87 -4.85 -0.35
C PHE A 110 -19.11 -4.20 0.81
N ASN A 111 -17.90 -3.70 0.57
CA ASN A 111 -17.12 -2.99 1.58
C ASN A 111 -17.83 -1.73 2.09
N PHE A 112 -18.57 -1.04 1.22
CA PHE A 112 -19.43 0.07 1.61
C PHE A 112 -20.48 -0.36 2.66
N GLU A 113 -21.11 -1.52 2.47
CA GLU A 113 -22.10 -2.05 3.41
C GLU A 113 -21.47 -2.40 4.75
N LEU A 114 -20.25 -2.97 4.76
CA LEU A 114 -19.49 -3.21 5.99
C LEU A 114 -19.23 -1.90 6.74
N ILE A 115 -18.78 -0.85 6.05
CA ILE A 115 -18.58 0.48 6.63
C ILE A 115 -19.89 1.05 7.17
N SER A 116 -21.00 0.89 6.43
CA SER A 116 -22.32 1.32 6.90
C SER A 116 -22.73 0.62 8.18
N GLY A 117 -22.45 -0.69 8.30
CA GLY A 117 -22.71 -1.48 9.51
C GLY A 117 -21.87 -1.07 10.72
N LEU A 118 -20.72 -0.43 10.48
CA LEU A 118 -19.85 0.15 11.52
C LEU A 118 -20.28 1.57 11.96
N GLY A 119 -21.45 2.04 11.50
CA GLY A 119 -21.97 3.38 11.83
C GLY A 119 -21.57 4.47 10.82
N GLY A 120 -21.10 4.09 9.64
CA GLY A 120 -20.71 5.02 8.58
C GLY A 120 -19.20 5.28 8.52
N VAL A 121 -18.77 6.06 7.51
CA VAL A 121 -17.34 6.17 7.16
C VAL A 121 -16.47 6.81 8.24
N GLU A 122 -16.98 7.80 8.96
CA GLU A 122 -16.24 8.47 10.03
C GLU A 122 -16.05 7.54 11.22
N ALA A 123 -17.14 6.92 11.70
CA ALA A 123 -17.11 5.95 12.80
C ALA A 123 -16.18 4.76 12.48
N ALA A 124 -16.25 4.23 11.26
CA ALA A 124 -15.40 3.15 10.82
C ALA A 124 -13.92 3.56 10.73
N SER A 125 -13.62 4.79 10.29
CA SER A 125 -12.26 5.32 10.23
C SER A 125 -11.67 5.53 11.63
N ILE A 126 -12.46 6.07 12.56
CA ILE A 126 -12.07 6.21 13.97
C ILE A 126 -11.81 4.84 14.59
N HIS A 127 -12.72 3.88 14.39
CA HIS A 127 -12.55 2.51 14.87
C HIS A 127 -11.25 1.88 14.35
N MET A 128 -11.03 1.95 13.03
CA MET A 128 -9.82 1.46 12.36
C MET A 128 -8.55 2.04 12.99
N LEU A 129 -8.48 3.35 13.20
CA LEU A 129 -7.29 4.01 13.74
C LEU A 129 -6.99 3.62 15.19
N ASN A 130 -8.03 3.36 15.99
CA ASN A 130 -7.95 3.02 17.41
C ASN A 130 -7.64 1.54 17.70
N LEU A 131 -7.49 0.70 16.67
CA LEU A 131 -7.08 -0.70 16.88
C LEU A 131 -5.70 -0.76 17.55
N PRO A 132 -5.54 -1.59 18.60
CA PRO A 132 -4.45 -1.42 19.58
C PRO A 132 -3.08 -1.89 19.08
N ASP A 133 -3.05 -2.79 18.09
CA ASP A 133 -1.82 -3.43 17.66
C ASP A 133 -1.84 -3.78 16.17
N ARG A 134 -0.69 -4.21 15.65
CA ARG A 134 -0.50 -4.58 14.25
C ARG A 134 -1.40 -5.73 13.82
N HIS A 135 -1.64 -6.73 14.67
CA HIS A 135 -2.43 -7.91 14.35
C HIS A 135 -3.90 -7.53 14.16
N SER A 136 -4.46 -6.83 15.13
CA SER A 136 -5.83 -6.31 15.10
C SER A 136 -6.07 -5.40 13.88
N LYS A 137 -5.10 -4.51 13.59
CA LYS A 137 -5.11 -3.65 12.39
C LYS A 137 -5.07 -4.45 11.10
N PHE A 138 -4.21 -5.47 11.02
CA PHE A 138 -4.10 -6.34 9.87
C PHE A 138 -5.40 -7.12 9.63
N ASP A 139 -5.93 -7.79 10.66
CA ASP A 139 -7.15 -8.57 10.61
C ASP A 139 -8.34 -7.73 10.14
N PHE A 140 -8.51 -6.55 10.74
CA PHE A 140 -9.54 -5.60 10.35
C PHE A 140 -9.46 -5.27 8.85
N MET A 141 -8.28 -4.90 8.35
CA MET A 141 -8.14 -4.56 6.93
C MET A 141 -8.36 -5.76 6.01
N THR A 142 -7.91 -6.95 6.39
CA THR A 142 -8.11 -8.17 5.59
C THR A 142 -9.54 -8.71 5.62
N SER A 143 -10.39 -8.23 6.52
CA SER A 143 -11.83 -8.53 6.50
C SER A 143 -12.56 -7.91 5.30
N PHE A 144 -11.99 -6.87 4.68
CA PHE A 144 -12.57 -6.20 3.52
C PHE A 144 -12.30 -6.97 2.22
N ALA A 145 -13.33 -7.06 1.37
CA ALA A 145 -13.25 -7.78 0.11
C ALA A 145 -12.19 -7.19 -0.83
N GLY A 146 -11.28 -8.04 -1.28
CA GLY A 146 -10.18 -7.67 -2.18
C GLY A 146 -8.88 -7.26 -1.49
N ILE A 147 -8.82 -7.30 -0.16
CA ILE A 147 -7.62 -7.03 0.63
C ILE A 147 -7.02 -8.35 1.12
N GLY A 148 -5.92 -8.78 0.51
CA GLY A 148 -5.12 -9.94 0.96
C GLY A 148 -3.88 -9.51 1.74
N GLU A 149 -3.03 -10.47 2.15
CA GLU A 149 -1.86 -10.25 3.03
C GLU A 149 -0.97 -9.05 2.65
N LYS A 150 -0.64 -8.91 1.35
CA LYS A 150 0.16 -7.78 0.87
C LYS A 150 -0.53 -6.45 1.14
N TYR A 151 -1.79 -6.32 0.73
CA TYR A 151 -2.53 -5.06 0.85
C TYR A 151 -2.95 -4.77 2.29
N GLY A 152 -3.17 -5.82 3.09
CA GLY A 152 -3.41 -5.72 4.52
C GLY A 152 -2.25 -5.04 5.25
N ARG A 153 -1.00 -5.14 4.77
CA ARG A 153 0.16 -4.38 5.25
C ARG A 153 0.32 -3.03 4.56
N ASN A 154 0.28 -3.03 3.22
CA ASN A 154 0.59 -1.83 2.43
C ASN A 154 -0.36 -0.67 2.72
N ILE A 155 -1.63 -0.92 3.06
CA ILE A 155 -2.59 0.16 3.38
C ILE A 155 -2.15 0.94 4.63
N TRP A 156 -1.72 0.25 5.68
CA TRP A 156 -1.21 0.92 6.89
C TRP A 156 0.12 1.62 6.65
N MET A 157 0.97 1.03 5.81
CA MET A 157 2.21 1.67 5.36
C MET A 157 1.92 2.92 4.52
N ASP A 158 0.86 2.97 3.72
CA ASP A 158 0.51 4.13 2.88
C ASP A 158 0.16 5.36 3.73
N ILE A 159 -0.27 5.17 4.98
CA ILE A 159 -0.61 6.23 5.94
C ILE A 159 0.41 6.40 7.06
N TYR A 160 1.60 5.82 6.88
CA TYR A 160 2.71 5.86 7.84
C TYR A 160 2.32 5.47 9.29
N ASP A 161 1.42 4.48 9.44
CA ASP A 161 0.93 4.02 10.74
C ASP A 161 2.10 3.48 11.60
N PRO A 162 2.24 3.92 12.86
CA PRO A 162 3.33 3.50 13.74
C PRO A 162 3.49 1.98 13.89
N HIS A 163 2.40 1.22 13.86
CA HIS A 163 2.46 -0.24 14.01
C HIS A 163 3.00 -0.96 12.76
N PHE A 164 3.17 -0.25 11.64
CA PHE A 164 3.62 -0.80 10.36
C PHE A 164 4.91 -0.16 9.82
N ARG A 165 5.58 0.69 10.61
CA ARG A 165 6.89 1.28 10.22
C ARG A 165 8.00 0.23 10.14
N ASP A 166 7.86 -0.85 10.89
CA ASP A 166 8.77 -1.99 10.90
C ASP A 166 8.20 -3.20 10.13
N THR A 167 7.53 -2.92 9.00
CA THR A 167 6.93 -3.91 8.10
C THR A 167 7.31 -3.64 6.65
N ILE A 168 7.38 -4.71 5.85
CA ILE A 168 7.64 -4.65 4.40
C ILE A 168 6.53 -5.36 3.64
N ALA A 169 6.02 -4.73 2.59
CA ALA A 169 4.95 -5.28 1.77
C ALA A 169 5.54 -6.13 0.62
N VAL A 170 6.07 -7.32 0.97
CA VAL A 170 6.77 -8.21 0.03
C VAL A 170 5.89 -8.55 -1.19
N ASP A 171 6.24 -7.98 -2.34
CA ASP A 171 5.61 -8.27 -3.63
C ASP A 171 6.52 -9.13 -4.52
N VAL A 172 6.08 -9.46 -5.74
CA VAL A 172 6.85 -10.32 -6.65
C VAL A 172 8.25 -9.78 -6.97
N ARG A 173 8.44 -8.46 -6.99
CA ARG A 173 9.73 -7.83 -7.29
C ARG A 173 10.67 -8.00 -6.10
N LEU A 174 10.18 -7.75 -4.89
CA LEU A 174 10.93 -7.98 -3.66
C LEU A 174 11.27 -9.47 -3.46
N ARG A 175 10.37 -10.39 -3.83
CA ARG A 175 10.69 -11.84 -3.83
C ARG A 175 11.86 -12.16 -4.76
N ASN A 176 11.85 -11.63 -5.98
CA ASN A 176 12.93 -11.86 -6.94
C ASN A 176 14.25 -11.24 -6.46
N LEU A 177 14.18 -10.04 -5.86
CA LEU A 177 15.36 -9.40 -5.28
C LEU A 177 15.92 -10.23 -4.11
N ALA A 178 15.08 -10.73 -3.20
CA ALA A 178 15.52 -11.57 -2.09
C ALA A 178 16.27 -12.82 -2.59
N VAL A 179 15.73 -13.50 -3.61
CA VAL A 179 16.41 -14.65 -4.25
C VAL A 179 17.74 -14.22 -4.88
N GLY A 180 17.77 -13.09 -5.57
CA GLY A 180 18.99 -12.52 -6.15
C GLY A 180 20.06 -12.18 -5.12
N LEU A 181 19.65 -11.88 -3.87
CA LEU A 181 20.50 -11.61 -2.71
C LEU A 181 20.80 -12.87 -1.89
N GLY A 182 20.39 -14.06 -2.34
CA GLY A 182 20.74 -15.35 -1.74
C GLY A 182 19.76 -15.87 -0.69
N HIS A 183 18.60 -15.24 -0.53
CA HIS A 183 17.54 -15.75 0.34
C HIS A 183 16.79 -16.89 -0.35
N THR A 184 16.70 -18.05 0.31
CA THR A 184 16.16 -19.29 -0.27
C THR A 184 14.78 -19.68 0.27
N GLU A 185 14.37 -19.12 1.40
CA GLU A 185 13.09 -19.46 2.01
C GLU A 185 11.90 -18.87 1.25
N THR A 186 10.79 -19.61 1.29
CA THR A 186 9.62 -19.32 0.45
C THR A 186 8.44 -18.72 1.20
N SER A 187 8.49 -18.67 2.53
CA SER A 187 7.43 -18.06 3.33
C SER A 187 7.42 -16.53 3.17
N TYR A 188 6.29 -15.91 3.49
CA TYR A 188 6.19 -14.45 3.50
C TYR A 188 7.03 -13.86 4.63
N ASP A 189 6.84 -14.38 5.84
CA ASP A 189 7.47 -13.87 7.07
C ASP A 189 8.99 -13.94 7.01
N SER A 190 9.55 -15.02 6.45
CA SER A 190 11.01 -15.14 6.32
C SER A 190 11.60 -14.10 5.37
N ARG A 191 10.89 -13.78 4.28
CA ARG A 191 11.29 -12.71 3.37
C ARG A 191 11.12 -11.32 3.98
N GLU A 192 10.03 -11.09 4.70
CA GLU A 192 9.83 -9.85 5.43
C GLU A 192 10.96 -9.64 6.45
N HIS A 193 11.30 -10.68 7.22
CA HIS A 193 12.40 -10.66 8.18
C HIS A 193 13.74 -10.37 7.50
N PHE A 194 14.04 -11.04 6.38
CA PHE A 194 15.26 -10.82 5.61
C PHE A 194 15.45 -9.34 5.23
N PHE A 195 14.41 -8.67 4.74
CA PHE A 195 14.52 -7.26 4.39
C PHE A 195 14.54 -6.35 5.62
N ARG A 196 13.86 -6.70 6.72
CA ARG A 196 13.95 -5.97 7.98
C ARG A 196 15.37 -5.97 8.55
N ASP A 197 16.09 -7.08 8.42
CA ASP A 197 17.50 -7.14 8.81
C ASP A 197 18.36 -6.23 7.94
N ILE A 198 18.12 -6.17 6.62
CA ILE A 198 18.82 -5.22 5.74
C ILE A 198 18.53 -3.77 6.15
N ALA A 199 17.27 -3.43 6.46
CA ALA A 199 16.91 -2.09 6.92
C ALA A 199 17.65 -1.74 8.21
N ARG A 200 17.69 -2.66 9.18
CA ARG A 200 18.43 -2.50 10.43
C ARG A 200 19.93 -2.29 10.21
N ASP A 201 20.54 -3.09 9.32
CA ASP A 201 21.96 -2.96 8.95
C ASP A 201 22.28 -1.59 8.34
N CYS A 202 21.28 -0.89 7.80
CA CYS A 202 21.41 0.41 7.14
C CYS A 202 20.90 1.58 7.98
N ASP A 203 20.48 1.35 9.24
CA ASP A 203 19.84 2.35 10.12
C ASP A 203 18.60 2.99 9.46
N LEU A 204 17.76 2.16 8.84
CA LEU A 204 16.50 2.55 8.20
C LEU A 204 15.31 1.87 8.89
N GLU A 205 14.16 2.54 8.89
CA GLU A 205 12.89 1.85 9.12
C GLU A 205 12.64 0.86 7.98
N ALA A 206 12.04 -0.30 8.29
CA ALA A 206 11.71 -1.28 7.25
C ALA A 206 10.77 -0.68 6.18
N TRP A 207 9.88 0.23 6.60
CA TRP A 207 9.06 1.04 5.71
C TRP A 207 9.89 1.89 4.74
N GLU A 208 10.97 2.52 5.19
CA GLU A 208 11.82 3.35 4.31
C GLU A 208 12.50 2.50 3.24
N LEU A 209 12.99 1.32 3.63
CA LEU A 209 13.55 0.36 2.68
C LEU A 209 12.51 -0.05 1.63
N ASP A 210 11.27 -0.38 2.04
CA ASP A 210 10.18 -0.72 1.11
C ASP A 210 9.94 0.42 0.11
N ARG A 211 9.82 1.67 0.59
CA ARG A 211 9.57 2.83 -0.27
C ARG A 211 10.73 3.11 -1.22
N LEU A 212 11.97 2.99 -0.75
CA LEU A 212 13.17 3.14 -1.59
C LEU A 212 13.21 2.11 -2.70
N LEU A 213 13.00 0.83 -2.37
CA LEU A 213 13.00 -0.25 -3.34
C LEU A 213 11.82 -0.13 -4.33
N TYR A 214 10.68 0.38 -3.88
CA TYR A 214 9.53 0.63 -4.75
C TYR A 214 9.77 1.77 -5.75
N HIS A 215 10.23 2.93 -5.27
CA HIS A 215 10.37 4.15 -6.07
C HIS A 215 11.65 4.20 -6.91
N TYR A 216 12.71 3.54 -6.45
CA TYR A 216 14.03 3.54 -7.09
C TYR A 216 14.48 2.13 -7.49
N GLU A 217 13.53 1.23 -7.78
CA GLU A 217 13.79 -0.17 -8.16
C GLU A 217 14.92 -0.29 -9.19
N LYS A 218 14.83 0.44 -10.31
CA LYS A 218 15.82 0.37 -11.40
C LYS A 218 17.22 0.80 -10.95
N HIS A 219 17.31 1.73 -10.01
CA HIS A 219 18.60 2.20 -9.47
C HIS A 219 19.25 1.10 -8.63
N PHE A 220 18.52 0.54 -7.67
CA PHE A 220 19.04 -0.52 -6.81
C PHE A 220 19.29 -1.83 -7.56
N LEU A 221 18.43 -2.20 -8.52
CA LEU A 221 18.65 -3.36 -9.39
C LEU A 221 19.96 -3.23 -10.17
N ARG A 222 20.21 -2.05 -10.78
CA ARG A 222 21.46 -1.81 -11.48
C ARG A 222 22.67 -2.00 -10.57
N ILE A 223 22.63 -1.46 -9.35
CA ILE A 223 23.74 -1.62 -8.37
C ILE A 223 24.04 -3.09 -8.06
N VAL A 224 23.02 -3.92 -7.93
CA VAL A 224 23.19 -5.35 -7.62
C VAL A 224 23.48 -6.23 -8.84
N GLU A 225 23.20 -5.74 -10.06
CA GLU A 225 23.39 -6.49 -11.32
C GLU A 225 24.67 -6.10 -12.08
N THR A 226 25.05 -4.82 -12.14
CA THR A 226 26.13 -4.33 -13.03
C THR A 226 27.50 -4.26 -12.37
N GLY A 227 27.94 -5.31 -11.68
CA GLY A 227 29.38 -5.45 -11.44
C GLY A 227 29.80 -6.70 -10.71
#